data_AF-A0A1M6JEB5-F1
#
_entry.id   AF-A0A1M6JEB5-F1
#
_cell.length_a   1.000
_cell.length_b   1.000
_cell.length_c   1.000
_cell.angle_alpha   90.00
_cell.angle_beta   90.00
_cell.angle_gamma   90.00
#
_symmetry.space_group_name_H-M   'P 1'
#
loop_
_entity.id
_entity.type
_entity.pdbx_description
1 polymer ?
#
loop_
_entity_poly.entity_id
_entity_poly.type
_entity_poly.pdbx_seq_one_letter_code
_entity_poly.pdbx_strand_id
1 'polypeptide(L)'
;MQIIVNGAIEQELVDRLVAEEKETFARQGKKIAKIVLTDCGDEIEIKTYEKSPIRRIRRITGYLAETDRWNAPKLAELRDRVKHTNLEAAAGAASRKTGIKLRLNGLVYESVVDGPGLRDVLFVQGCPHRCYGCQNPGSWDFNGGTEVDVADVLVSLPSSPLITGVTFSGGEPFCQAAALVEVARHIKSLGLNLWVYTGYTWEELLAHPDPAVLRLLVLTDVVVDGRFVQEEADLSLPFRGSRNQRFIDVRESLKAGKVILWEPAVPAAHIPPVKIL
;
A
#
# COMPACT_ATOMS: atom_id res chain seq x y z
N MET A 1 14.31 -1.83 19.68
CA MET A 1 13.27 -2.35 20.59
C MET A 1 13.02 -1.26 21.62
N GLN A 2 11.80 -0.76 21.74
CA GLN A 2 11.42 0.27 22.71
C GLN A 2 10.63 -0.36 23.87
N ILE A 3 10.93 0.02 25.10
CA ILE A 3 10.16 -0.39 26.28
C ILE A 3 9.48 0.87 26.81
N ILE A 4 8.16 0.84 26.98
CA ILE A 4 7.38 1.94 27.55
C ILE A 4 6.71 1.41 28.81
N VAL A 5 6.91 2.12 29.92
CA VAL A 5 6.29 1.81 31.21
C VAL A 5 5.37 2.96 31.56
N ASN A 6 4.07 2.67 31.66
CA ASN A 6 3.05 3.63 32.04
C ASN A 6 2.58 3.29 33.46
N GLY A 7 2.96 4.12 34.44
CA GLY A 7 2.65 3.90 35.85
C GLY A 7 3.88 3.55 36.71
N ALA A 8 3.65 3.09 37.94
CA ALA A 8 4.69 2.87 38.94
C ALA A 8 5.00 1.37 39.09
N ILE A 9 5.64 0.80 38.08
CA ILE A 9 6.05 -0.61 38.08
C ILE A 9 7.50 -0.72 38.58
N GLU A 10 7.77 -1.62 39.52
CA GLU A 10 9.13 -1.88 40.00
C GLU A 10 10.05 -2.36 38.87
N GLN A 11 11.28 -1.83 38.83
CA GLN A 11 12.23 -2.11 37.75
C GLN A 11 12.59 -3.60 37.63
N GLU A 12 12.70 -4.31 38.75
CA GLU A 12 12.98 -5.75 38.77
C GLU A 12 11.82 -6.58 38.19
N LEU A 13 10.58 -6.10 38.35
CA LEU A 13 9.41 -6.72 37.73
C LEU A 13 9.36 -6.41 36.23
N VAL A 14 9.66 -5.18 35.83
CA VAL A 14 9.79 -4.79 34.41
C VAL A 14 10.80 -5.67 33.69
N ASP A 15 11.98 -5.88 34.27
CA ASP A 15 13.06 -6.65 33.64
C ASP A 15 12.69 -8.13 33.46
N ARG A 16 11.99 -8.72 34.46
CA ARG A 16 11.46 -10.10 34.36
C ARG A 16 10.41 -10.24 33.27
N LEU A 17 9.40 -9.35 33.25
CA LEU A 17 8.34 -9.37 32.25
C LEU A 17 8.88 -9.17 30.82
N VAL A 18 9.85 -8.27 30.66
CA VAL A 18 10.53 -8.06 29.37
C VAL A 18 11.35 -9.29 28.95
N ALA A 19 11.97 -10.01 29.89
CA ALA A 19 12.73 -11.23 29.59
C ALA A 19 11.81 -12.37 29.12
N GLU A 20 10.68 -12.59 29.79
CA GLU A 20 9.69 -13.60 29.42
C GLU A 20 9.08 -13.32 28.04
N GLU A 21 8.75 -12.06 27.74
CA GLU A 21 8.22 -11.67 26.43
C GLU A 21 9.26 -11.89 25.31
N LYS A 22 10.53 -11.57 25.58
CA LYS A 22 11.62 -11.84 24.63
C LYS A 22 11.77 -13.33 24.33
N GLU A 23 11.71 -14.17 25.35
CA GLU A 23 11.82 -15.62 25.18
C GLU A 23 10.62 -16.18 24.40
N THR A 24 9.41 -15.73 24.73
CA THR A 24 8.18 -16.13 24.06
C THR A 24 8.18 -15.76 22.57
N PHE A 25 8.59 -14.53 22.24
CA PHE A 25 8.70 -14.10 20.84
C PHE A 25 9.86 -14.77 20.09
N ALA A 26 10.98 -15.04 20.77
CA ALA A 26 12.10 -15.78 20.19
C ALA A 26 11.70 -17.22 19.83
N ARG A 27 10.94 -17.90 20.70
CA ARG A 27 10.37 -19.24 20.41
C ARG A 27 9.43 -19.22 19.20
N GLN A 28 8.75 -18.09 18.96
CA GLN A 28 7.88 -17.90 17.79
C GLN A 28 8.62 -17.40 16.53
N GLY A 29 9.95 -17.18 16.60
CA GLY A 29 10.74 -16.68 15.47
C GLY A 29 10.46 -15.22 15.09
N LYS A 30 9.80 -14.45 15.97
CA LYS A 30 9.37 -13.06 15.71
C LYS A 30 10.33 -12.05 16.32
N LYS A 31 10.45 -10.87 15.71
CA LYS A 31 11.29 -9.76 16.23
C LYS A 31 10.42 -8.71 16.92
N ILE A 32 10.71 -8.38 18.17
CA ILE A 32 9.95 -7.37 18.93
C ILE A 32 10.33 -5.95 18.47
N ALA A 33 9.34 -5.12 18.17
CA ALA A 33 9.52 -3.68 17.97
C ALA A 33 9.39 -2.89 19.27
N LYS A 34 8.34 -3.16 20.04
CA LYS A 34 7.97 -2.38 21.22
C LYS A 34 7.25 -3.25 22.26
N ILE A 35 7.54 -3.04 23.54
CA ILE A 35 6.80 -3.61 24.68
C ILE A 35 6.20 -2.44 25.46
N VAL A 36 4.92 -2.50 25.80
CA VAL A 36 4.24 -1.52 26.65
C VAL A 36 3.73 -2.25 27.89
N LEU A 37 4.20 -1.82 29.04
CA LEU A 37 3.72 -2.26 30.35
C LEU A 37 2.86 -1.13 30.93
N THR A 38 1.60 -1.43 31.24
CA THR A 38 0.68 -0.45 31.84
C THR A 38 0.22 -0.96 33.19
N ASP A 39 0.46 -0.16 34.22
CA ASP A 39 -0.02 -0.41 35.57
C ASP A 39 -1.51 -0.05 35.66
N CYS A 40 -2.34 -1.04 35.94
CA CYS A 40 -3.78 -0.90 36.12
C CYS A 40 -4.19 -1.03 37.60
N GLY A 41 -3.24 -0.94 38.54
CA GLY A 41 -3.47 -1.06 39.98
C GLY A 41 -3.31 -2.50 40.47
N ASP A 42 -4.31 -3.35 40.23
CA ASP A 42 -4.29 -4.74 40.67
C ASP A 42 -3.68 -5.70 39.63
N GLU A 43 -3.45 -5.21 38.41
CA GLU A 43 -2.91 -5.98 37.27
C GLU A 43 -1.95 -5.13 36.44
N ILE A 44 -1.01 -5.79 35.76
CA ILE A 44 -0.13 -5.17 34.77
C ILE A 44 -0.54 -5.65 33.38
N GLU A 45 -1.00 -4.73 32.53
CA GLU A 45 -1.29 -5.04 31.14
C GLU A 45 0.00 -5.01 30.31
N ILE A 46 0.30 -6.12 29.63
CA ILE A 46 1.48 -6.27 28.78
C ILE A 46 1.05 -6.31 27.31
N LYS A 47 1.48 -5.31 26.54
CA LYS A 47 1.26 -5.23 25.09
C LYS A 47 2.59 -5.30 24.35
N THR A 48 2.84 -6.42 23.69
CA THR A 48 4.04 -6.62 22.86
C THR A 48 3.71 -6.50 21.38
N TYR A 49 4.45 -5.62 20.70
CA TYR A 49 4.28 -5.31 19.30
C TYR A 49 5.42 -5.92 18.48
N GLU A 50 5.06 -6.75 17.52
CA GLU A 50 6.00 -7.30 16.54
C GLU A 50 6.53 -6.19 15.62
N LYS A 51 7.80 -6.31 15.24
CA LYS A 51 8.40 -5.47 14.21
C LYS A 51 7.75 -5.83 12.88
N SER A 52 6.90 -4.92 12.39
CA SER A 52 6.25 -5.10 11.10
C SER A 52 7.28 -5.49 10.03
N PRO A 53 7.04 -6.59 9.28
CA PRO A 53 7.88 -6.96 8.15
C PRO A 53 7.75 -5.94 7.02
N ILE A 54 6.68 -5.13 7.03
CA ILE A 54 6.39 -4.11 6.03
C ILE A 54 7.22 -2.87 6.34
N ARG A 55 8.23 -2.61 5.50
CA ARG A 55 8.97 -1.35 5.51
C ARG A 55 8.05 -0.26 4.96
N ARG A 56 7.46 0.55 5.84
CA ARG A 56 6.72 1.77 5.42
C ARG A 56 7.72 2.76 4.81
N ILE A 57 7.75 2.84 3.49
CA ILE A 57 8.53 3.83 2.74
C ILE A 57 7.59 4.99 2.42
N ARG A 58 7.73 6.13 3.10
CA ARG A 58 7.01 7.35 2.73
C ARG A 58 7.89 8.20 1.81
N ARG A 59 7.44 8.41 0.56
CA ARG A 59 8.03 9.35 -0.41
C ARG A 59 7.30 10.69 -0.32
N ILE A 60 8.03 11.79 -0.50
CA ILE A 60 7.47 13.13 -0.79
C ILE A 60 7.80 13.54 -2.24
N THR A 61 8.86 13.00 -2.85
CA THR A 61 9.31 13.39 -4.19
C THR A 61 9.93 12.20 -4.94
N GLY A 62 9.11 11.38 -5.62
CA GLY A 62 9.50 10.58 -6.80
C GLY A 62 10.72 9.62 -6.78
N TYR A 63 11.56 9.57 -5.75
CA TYR A 63 12.80 8.79 -5.69
C TYR A 63 12.90 8.02 -4.36
N LEU A 64 13.44 6.80 -4.42
CA LEU A 64 13.79 5.99 -3.25
C LEU A 64 15.17 6.50 -2.81
N ALA A 65 15.21 7.50 -1.94
CA ALA A 65 16.46 7.94 -1.33
C ALA A 65 16.57 7.35 0.08
N GLU A 66 17.69 6.70 0.37
CA GLU A 66 18.02 6.29 1.74
C GLU A 66 18.41 7.53 2.58
N THR A 67 18.52 7.37 3.91
CA THR A 67 18.88 8.48 4.83
C THR A 67 20.32 8.96 4.67
N ASP A 68 21.11 8.25 3.86
CA ASP A 68 22.52 8.51 3.55
C ASP A 68 22.74 9.82 2.76
N ARG A 69 21.70 10.34 2.09
CA ARG A 69 21.77 11.56 1.25
C ARG A 69 21.07 12.78 1.81
N TRP A 70 20.66 12.76 3.09
CA TRP A 70 19.85 13.82 3.67
C TRP A 70 20.71 15.00 4.13
N ASN A 71 20.28 16.23 3.81
CA ASN A 71 20.93 17.44 4.30
C ASN A 71 20.56 17.74 5.77
N ALA A 72 21.36 18.59 6.43
CA ALA A 72 21.17 18.93 7.84
C ALA A 72 19.76 19.45 8.19
N PRO A 73 19.09 20.27 7.36
CA PRO A 73 17.70 20.67 7.59
C PRO A 73 16.73 19.49 7.61
N LYS A 74 16.91 18.50 6.72
CA LYS A 74 16.04 17.30 6.66
C LYS A 74 16.22 16.39 7.87
N LEU A 75 17.44 16.32 8.41
CA LEU A 75 17.73 15.61 9.65
C LEU A 75 17.12 16.31 10.87
N ALA A 76 17.11 17.64 10.90
CA ALA A 76 16.45 18.44 11.94
C ALA A 76 14.93 18.29 11.90
N GLU A 77 14.32 18.42 10.71
CA GLU A 77 12.90 18.14 10.50
C GLU A 77 12.52 16.74 10.98
N LEU A 78 13.37 15.73 10.77
CA LEU A 78 13.11 14.37 11.24
C LEU A 78 13.11 14.26 12.78
N ARG A 79 14.00 15.02 13.45
CA ARG A 79 14.10 15.06 14.92
C ARG A 79 12.90 15.74 15.55
N ASP A 80 12.38 16.79 14.89
CA ASP A 80 11.29 17.61 15.40
C ASP A 80 9.89 17.07 15.03
N ARG A 81 9.83 15.91 14.35
CA ARG A 81 8.56 15.27 13.99
C ARG A 81 7.80 14.79 15.21
N VAL A 82 6.67 15.43 15.47
CA VAL A 82 5.62 14.90 16.34
C VAL A 82 4.97 13.71 15.63
N LYS A 83 5.11 12.52 16.23
CA LYS A 83 4.38 11.32 15.78
C LYS A 83 2.91 11.51 16.14
N HIS A 84 2.06 11.76 15.16
CA HIS A 84 0.62 11.61 15.35
C HIS A 84 0.31 10.13 15.58
N THR A 85 0.21 9.73 16.83
CA THR A 85 -0.32 8.41 17.22
C THR A 85 -1.84 8.46 17.18
N ASN A 86 -2.43 8.40 15.99
CA ASN A 86 -3.81 7.89 15.88
C ASN A 86 -3.78 6.35 15.92
N LEU A 87 -3.23 5.80 17.01
CA LEU A 87 -3.13 4.36 17.25
C LEU A 87 -4.14 3.87 18.30
N GLU A 88 -4.85 4.77 18.98
CA GLU A 88 -5.79 4.40 20.05
C GLU A 88 -7.14 3.87 19.52
N ALA A 89 -7.44 3.98 18.23
CA ALA A 89 -8.64 3.39 17.63
C ALA A 89 -8.42 2.05 16.91
N ALA A 90 -7.17 1.57 16.78
CA ALA A 90 -6.84 0.31 16.10
C ALA A 90 -6.13 -0.73 16.99
N ALA A 91 -5.94 -0.42 18.27
CA ALA A 91 -5.29 -1.30 19.25
C ALA A 91 -6.31 -2.21 19.95
N GLY A 92 -6.99 -3.06 19.19
CA GLY A 92 -7.96 -4.01 19.75
C GLY A 92 -8.19 -5.30 18.95
N ALA A 93 -7.74 -5.38 17.69
CA ALA A 93 -7.86 -6.59 16.90
C ALA A 93 -6.48 -7.18 16.66
N ALA A 94 -6.11 -8.23 17.41
CA ALA A 94 -5.16 -9.20 16.89
C ALA A 94 -5.72 -9.68 15.54
N SER A 95 -5.12 -9.22 14.43
CA SER A 95 -5.58 -9.55 13.08
C SER A 95 -5.57 -11.07 12.95
N ARG A 96 -6.74 -11.70 12.90
CA ARG A 96 -6.85 -13.13 12.61
C ARG A 96 -6.23 -13.31 11.22
N LYS A 97 -5.09 -13.98 11.16
CA LYS A 97 -4.40 -14.30 9.90
C LYS A 97 -5.39 -14.99 8.97
N THR A 98 -5.55 -14.47 7.75
CA THR A 98 -6.40 -15.11 6.75
C THR A 98 -5.69 -16.33 6.16
N GLY A 99 -4.36 -16.40 6.27
CA GLY A 99 -3.53 -17.42 5.64
C GLY A 99 -3.30 -17.16 4.15
N ILE A 100 -4.01 -16.19 3.56
CA ILE A 100 -3.85 -15.78 2.18
C ILE A 100 -2.66 -14.84 2.11
N LYS A 101 -1.68 -15.19 1.26
CA LYS A 101 -0.44 -14.43 1.10
C LYS A 101 -0.50 -13.52 -0.12
N LEU A 102 0.12 -12.35 0.04
CA LEU A 102 0.32 -11.36 -1.00
C LEU A 102 1.77 -10.91 -0.95
N ARG A 103 2.42 -10.72 -2.11
CA ARG A 103 3.77 -10.16 -2.19
C ARG A 103 3.72 -8.72 -2.63
N LEU A 104 4.29 -7.83 -1.82
CA LEU A 104 4.33 -6.39 -2.08
C LEU A 104 5.77 -5.95 -2.35
N ASN A 105 5.94 -5.14 -3.39
CA ASN A 105 7.14 -4.32 -3.59
C ASN A 105 7.12 -3.11 -2.65
N GLY A 106 5.93 -2.59 -2.32
CA GLY A 106 5.78 -1.49 -1.39
C GLY A 106 4.33 -1.11 -1.10
N LEU A 107 4.15 -0.28 -0.08
CA LEU A 107 2.87 0.31 0.28
C LEU A 107 3.08 1.80 0.50
N VAL A 108 2.41 2.63 -0.29
CA VAL A 108 2.45 4.08 -0.19
C VAL A 108 1.11 4.57 0.32
N TYR A 109 1.14 5.46 1.30
CA TYR A 109 -0.07 6.06 1.85
C TYR A 109 -0.19 7.49 1.36
N GLU A 110 -1.43 7.96 1.22
CA GLU A 110 -1.72 9.38 0.96
C GLU A 110 -1.10 9.90 -0.36
N SER A 111 -1.12 9.07 -1.41
CA SER A 111 -0.68 9.45 -2.76
C SER A 111 -1.72 10.33 -3.45
N VAL A 112 -1.22 11.31 -4.21
CA VAL A 112 -2.01 12.21 -5.07
C VAL A 112 -1.70 12.02 -6.55
N VAL A 113 -0.82 11.07 -6.90
CA VAL A 113 -0.33 10.85 -8.28
C VAL A 113 -0.74 9.50 -8.86
N ASP A 114 -1.42 8.65 -8.10
CA ASP A 114 -1.83 7.29 -8.48
C ASP A 114 -3.35 7.19 -8.70
N GLY A 115 -3.96 8.30 -9.10
CA GLY A 115 -5.39 8.46 -9.37
C GLY A 115 -5.98 9.70 -8.66
N PRO A 116 -7.25 10.04 -8.95
CA PRO A 116 -7.91 11.19 -8.34
C PRO A 116 -8.07 11.06 -6.83
N GLY A 117 -7.96 12.21 -6.14
CA GLY A 117 -8.10 12.33 -4.69
C GLY A 117 -6.86 11.87 -3.93
N LEU A 118 -7.04 11.55 -2.65
CA LEU A 118 -5.98 11.05 -1.78
C LEU A 118 -6.09 9.53 -1.66
N ARG A 119 -5.03 8.79 -2.00
CA ARG A 119 -5.11 7.35 -2.21
C ARG A 119 -4.03 6.57 -1.48
N ASP A 120 -4.40 5.42 -0.95
CA ASP A 120 -3.41 4.41 -0.57
C ASP A 120 -3.07 3.52 -1.77
N VAL A 121 -1.80 3.17 -1.95
CA VAL A 121 -1.30 2.51 -3.15
C VAL A 121 -0.52 1.27 -2.79
N LEU A 122 -1.03 0.12 -3.23
CA LEU A 122 -0.39 -1.18 -3.07
C LEU A 122 0.44 -1.45 -4.32
N PHE A 123 1.76 -1.39 -4.19
CA PHE A 123 2.68 -1.82 -5.23
C PHE A 123 2.94 -3.31 -5.06
N VAL A 124 2.28 -4.14 -5.87
CA VAL A 124 2.47 -5.59 -5.83
C VAL A 124 3.82 -5.98 -6.43
N GLN A 125 4.31 -7.17 -6.06
CA GLN A 125 5.51 -7.78 -6.61
C GLN A 125 5.17 -8.79 -7.71
N GLY A 126 6.07 -8.95 -8.68
CA GLY A 126 5.95 -9.88 -9.81
C GLY A 126 5.32 -9.19 -11.02
N CYS A 127 6.03 -9.20 -12.15
CA CYS A 127 5.51 -8.69 -13.42
C CYS A 127 6.12 -9.47 -14.59
N PRO A 128 5.30 -10.06 -15.49
CA PRO A 128 5.81 -10.80 -16.62
C PRO A 128 6.26 -9.89 -17.79
N HIS A 129 5.81 -8.63 -17.84
CA HIS A 129 5.97 -7.79 -19.02
C HIS A 129 7.36 -7.18 -19.19
N ARG A 130 8.03 -6.84 -18.08
CA ARG A 130 9.39 -6.25 -18.05
C ARG A 130 9.60 -5.12 -19.07
N CYS A 131 8.65 -4.18 -19.13
CA CYS A 131 8.66 -3.13 -20.14
C CYS A 131 9.97 -2.32 -20.13
N TYR A 132 10.47 -1.98 -21.31
CA TYR A 132 11.61 -1.08 -21.43
C TYR A 132 11.24 0.30 -20.85
N GLY A 133 12.12 0.86 -20.00
CA GLY A 133 11.84 2.12 -19.30
C GLY A 133 10.82 2.02 -18.15
N CYS A 134 10.48 0.81 -17.68
CA CYS A 134 9.58 0.62 -16.55
C CYS A 134 10.00 1.47 -15.34
N GLN A 135 9.03 2.14 -14.71
CA GLN A 135 9.26 2.96 -13.52
C GLN A 135 9.64 2.13 -12.28
N ASN A 136 9.21 0.87 -12.24
CA ASN A 136 9.36 -0.02 -11.08
C ASN A 136 10.04 -1.34 -11.44
N PRO A 137 11.27 -1.36 -11.99
CA PRO A 137 11.93 -2.60 -12.42
C PRO A 137 12.19 -3.57 -11.25
N GLY A 138 12.33 -3.06 -10.03
CA GLY A 138 12.43 -3.87 -8.81
C GLY A 138 11.20 -4.74 -8.51
N SER A 139 10.06 -4.44 -9.15
CA SER A 139 8.83 -5.25 -9.01
C SER A 139 8.77 -6.47 -9.93
N TRP A 140 9.73 -6.68 -10.83
CA TRP A 140 9.62 -7.73 -11.86
C TRP A 140 9.73 -9.15 -11.33
N ASP A 141 10.65 -9.40 -10.39
CA ASP A 141 10.89 -10.75 -9.87
C ASP A 141 9.72 -11.19 -8.97
N PHE A 142 9.04 -12.28 -9.32
CA PHE A 142 7.94 -12.84 -8.54
C PHE A 142 8.37 -13.29 -7.13
N ASN A 143 9.65 -13.62 -6.94
CA ASN A 143 10.19 -14.02 -5.65
C ASN A 143 10.74 -12.85 -4.82
N GLY A 144 10.77 -11.65 -5.38
CA GLY A 144 11.21 -10.44 -4.70
C GLY A 144 10.21 -9.93 -3.66
N GLY A 145 10.39 -8.66 -3.30
CA GLY A 145 9.47 -7.94 -2.42
C GLY A 145 9.36 -8.54 -1.02
N THR A 146 8.23 -8.30 -0.36
CA THR A 146 7.90 -8.82 0.97
C THR A 146 6.58 -9.57 0.91
N GLU A 147 6.59 -10.82 1.36
CA GLU A 147 5.36 -11.59 1.55
C GLU A 147 4.65 -11.17 2.84
N VAL A 148 3.37 -10.85 2.72
CA VAL A 148 2.51 -10.37 3.81
C VAL A 148 1.23 -11.18 3.84
N ASP A 149 0.60 -11.25 5.01
CA ASP A 149 -0.75 -11.79 5.11
C ASP A 149 -1.75 -10.73 4.64
N VAL A 150 -2.77 -11.13 3.88
CA VAL A 150 -3.83 -10.21 3.46
C VAL A 150 -4.45 -9.51 4.68
N ALA A 151 -4.61 -10.20 5.80
CA ALA A 151 -5.16 -9.62 7.02
C ALA A 151 -4.34 -8.41 7.54
N ASP A 152 -3.02 -8.41 7.33
CA ASP A 152 -2.16 -7.29 7.73
C ASP A 152 -2.36 -6.09 6.79
N VAL A 153 -2.65 -6.34 5.51
CA VAL A 153 -2.97 -5.32 4.52
C VAL A 153 -4.33 -4.68 4.84
N LEU A 154 -5.35 -5.50 5.15
CA LEU A 154 -6.69 -5.00 5.47
C LEU A 154 -6.67 -4.02 6.65
N VAL A 155 -5.96 -4.36 7.74
CA VAL A 155 -5.84 -3.49 8.92
C VAL A 155 -5.12 -2.18 8.61
N SER A 156 -4.33 -2.13 7.53
CA SER A 156 -3.57 -0.96 7.13
C SER A 156 -4.33 0.01 6.21
N LEU A 157 -5.55 -0.35 5.78
CA LEU A 157 -6.36 0.41 4.84
C LEU A 157 -7.75 0.72 5.43
N PRO A 158 -8.25 1.96 5.31
CA PRO A 158 -7.54 3.14 4.85
C PRO A 158 -6.55 3.62 5.92
N SER A 159 -5.48 4.25 5.48
CA SER A 159 -4.43 4.76 6.37
C SER A 159 -4.84 6.02 7.14
N SER A 160 -5.83 6.75 6.64
CA SER A 160 -6.44 7.91 7.31
C SER A 160 -7.88 8.13 6.82
N PRO A 161 -8.71 8.89 7.58
CA PRO A 161 -10.07 9.24 7.17
C PRO A 161 -10.16 10.10 5.90
N LEU A 162 -9.03 10.66 5.44
CA LEU A 162 -8.96 11.51 4.25
C LEU A 162 -8.82 10.69 2.95
N ILE A 163 -8.55 9.39 3.06
CA ILE A 163 -8.38 8.52 1.91
C ILE A 163 -9.71 8.36 1.19
N THR A 164 -9.72 8.73 -0.09
CA THR A 164 -10.91 8.65 -0.97
C THR A 164 -10.89 7.42 -1.88
N GLY A 165 -9.76 6.73 -1.97
CA GLY A 165 -9.63 5.52 -2.77
C GLY A 165 -8.34 4.76 -2.54
N VAL A 166 -8.25 3.59 -3.15
CA VAL A 166 -7.07 2.73 -3.13
C VAL A 166 -6.68 2.42 -4.58
N THR A 167 -5.38 2.29 -4.83
CA THR A 167 -4.83 1.92 -6.14
C THR A 167 -3.98 0.67 -6.00
N PHE A 168 -4.22 -0.32 -6.84
CA PHE A 168 -3.30 -1.44 -7.03
C PHE A 168 -2.41 -1.13 -8.23
N SER A 169 -1.10 -1.17 -8.01
CA SER A 169 -0.06 -0.85 -8.99
C SER A 169 1.18 -1.72 -8.74
N GLY A 170 2.36 -1.33 -9.22
CA GLY A 170 3.62 -2.04 -9.01
C GLY A 170 3.98 -2.95 -10.16
N GLY A 171 4.11 -4.24 -9.87
CA GLY A 171 4.39 -5.26 -10.86
C GLY A 171 3.19 -5.48 -11.77
N GLU A 172 2.47 -6.57 -11.56
CA GLU A 172 1.22 -6.87 -12.25
C GLU A 172 0.16 -7.34 -11.24
N PRO A 173 -0.77 -6.46 -10.83
CA PRO A 173 -1.84 -6.78 -9.89
C PRO A 173 -2.63 -8.04 -10.27
N PHE A 174 -2.93 -8.24 -11.56
CA PHE A 174 -3.72 -9.41 -11.97
C PHE A 174 -2.96 -10.74 -11.84
N CYS A 175 -1.62 -10.74 -11.71
CA CYS A 175 -0.87 -11.95 -11.37
C CYS A 175 -1.05 -12.39 -9.90
N GLN A 176 -1.61 -11.54 -9.04
CA GLN A 176 -1.96 -11.88 -7.65
C GLN A 176 -3.47 -11.70 -7.38
N ALA A 177 -4.29 -11.86 -8.42
CA ALA A 177 -5.72 -11.53 -8.38
C ALA A 177 -6.47 -12.22 -7.25
N ALA A 178 -6.20 -13.50 -6.98
CA ALA A 178 -6.89 -14.25 -5.92
C ALA A 178 -6.76 -13.59 -4.54
N ALA A 179 -5.55 -13.13 -4.18
CA ALA A 179 -5.32 -12.44 -2.91
C ALA A 179 -5.90 -11.00 -2.93
N LEU A 180 -5.74 -10.30 -4.05
CA LEU A 180 -6.23 -8.93 -4.20
C LEU A 180 -7.76 -8.83 -4.24
N VAL A 181 -8.48 -9.89 -4.62
CA VAL A 181 -9.96 -9.93 -4.53
C VAL A 181 -10.43 -9.71 -3.09
N GLU A 182 -9.77 -10.31 -2.10
CA GLU A 182 -10.16 -10.12 -0.70
C GLU A 182 -9.90 -8.69 -0.22
N VAL A 183 -8.77 -8.10 -0.64
CA VAL A 183 -8.45 -6.70 -0.38
C VAL A 183 -9.47 -5.78 -1.07
N ALA A 184 -9.79 -6.04 -2.34
CA ALA A 184 -10.76 -5.27 -3.11
C ALA A 184 -12.16 -5.31 -2.49
N ARG A 185 -12.63 -6.47 -2.02
CA ARG A 185 -13.91 -6.58 -1.32
C ARG A 185 -13.96 -5.72 -0.06
N HIS A 186 -12.89 -5.73 0.73
CA HIS A 186 -12.80 -4.88 1.92
C HIS A 186 -12.87 -3.40 1.56
N ILE A 187 -12.09 -2.96 0.57
CA ILE A 187 -12.11 -1.58 0.06
C ILE A 187 -13.52 -1.19 -0.38
N LYS A 188 -14.23 -2.07 -1.10
CA LYS A 188 -15.60 -1.82 -1.55
C LYS A 188 -16.60 -1.77 -0.40
N SER A 189 -16.42 -2.59 0.63
CA SER A 189 -17.27 -2.55 1.84
C SER A 189 -17.18 -1.22 2.60
N LEU A 190 -16.04 -0.52 2.44
CA LEU A 190 -15.82 0.80 3.01
C LEU A 190 -16.29 1.95 2.09
N GLY A 191 -16.85 1.63 0.92
CA GLY A 191 -17.30 2.62 -0.05
C GLY A 191 -16.16 3.35 -0.77
N LEU A 192 -14.93 2.84 -0.70
CA LEU A 192 -13.77 3.48 -1.32
C LEU A 192 -13.65 3.13 -2.80
N ASN A 193 -13.17 4.11 -3.58
CA ASN A 193 -12.90 3.93 -5.00
C ASN A 193 -11.65 3.06 -5.23
N LEU A 194 -11.68 2.14 -6.19
CA LEU A 194 -10.57 1.23 -6.52
C LEU A 194 -10.07 1.43 -7.95
N TRP A 195 -8.78 1.73 -8.09
CA TRP A 195 -8.08 1.77 -9.37
C TRP A 195 -7.09 0.61 -9.47
N VAL A 196 -6.90 0.05 -10.66
CA VAL A 196 -5.91 -1.01 -10.91
C VAL A 196 -5.11 -0.69 -12.18
N TYR A 197 -3.80 -0.59 -12.05
CA TYR A 197 -2.86 -0.51 -13.18
C TYR A 197 -2.47 -1.91 -13.61
N THR A 198 -2.38 -2.12 -14.92
CA THR A 198 -2.02 -3.44 -15.46
C THR A 198 -1.35 -3.30 -16.82
N GLY A 199 -0.40 -4.19 -17.09
CA GLY A 199 0.23 -4.32 -18.40
C GLY A 199 -0.60 -5.12 -19.40
N TYR A 200 -1.66 -5.79 -18.95
CA TYR A 200 -2.64 -6.44 -19.82
C TYR A 200 -3.60 -5.42 -20.42
N THR A 201 -4.15 -5.71 -21.59
CA THR A 201 -5.29 -4.95 -22.12
C THR A 201 -6.60 -5.45 -21.52
N TRP A 202 -7.64 -4.62 -21.55
CA TRP A 202 -9.00 -5.01 -21.19
C TRP A 202 -9.47 -6.30 -21.87
N GLU A 203 -9.17 -6.44 -23.16
CA GLU A 203 -9.51 -7.61 -23.95
C GLU A 203 -8.76 -8.85 -23.46
N GLU A 204 -7.47 -8.72 -23.11
CA GLU A 204 -6.68 -9.80 -22.50
C GLU A 204 -7.23 -10.20 -21.12
N LEU A 205 -7.67 -9.23 -20.30
CA LEU A 205 -8.25 -9.49 -18.98
C LEU A 205 -9.60 -10.21 -19.07
N LEU A 206 -10.46 -9.81 -20.02
CA LEU A 206 -11.76 -10.48 -20.23
C LEU A 206 -11.59 -11.92 -20.75
N ALA A 207 -10.56 -12.17 -21.55
CA ALA A 207 -10.23 -13.49 -22.08
C ALA A 207 -9.37 -14.34 -21.12
N HIS A 208 -8.98 -13.81 -19.95
CA HIS A 208 -8.07 -14.49 -19.05
C HIS A 208 -8.71 -15.76 -18.44
N PRO A 209 -8.01 -16.91 -18.43
CA PRO A 209 -8.59 -18.18 -17.99
C PRO A 209 -8.80 -18.27 -16.47
N ASP A 210 -8.03 -17.52 -15.67
CA ASP A 210 -8.19 -17.50 -14.22
C ASP A 210 -9.44 -16.70 -13.82
N PRO A 211 -10.46 -17.33 -13.18
CA PRO A 211 -11.66 -16.63 -12.73
C PRO A 211 -11.38 -15.55 -11.68
N ALA A 212 -10.25 -15.61 -10.95
CA ALA A 212 -9.87 -14.57 -10.01
C ALA A 212 -9.59 -13.23 -10.70
N VAL A 213 -9.07 -13.25 -11.95
CA VAL A 213 -8.83 -12.04 -12.75
C VAL A 213 -10.15 -11.33 -13.04
N LEU A 214 -11.16 -12.05 -13.52
CA LEU A 214 -12.49 -11.48 -13.75
C LEU A 214 -13.13 -10.97 -12.46
N ARG A 215 -12.97 -11.70 -11.33
CA ARG A 215 -13.49 -11.26 -10.02
C ARG A 215 -12.85 -9.95 -9.57
N LEU A 216 -11.53 -9.81 -9.72
CA LEU A 216 -10.84 -8.57 -9.39
C LEU A 216 -11.26 -7.43 -10.34
N LEU A 217 -11.39 -7.73 -11.63
CA LEU A 217 -11.84 -6.78 -12.64
C LEU A 217 -13.19 -6.19 -12.26
N VAL A 218 -14.19 -7.03 -11.97
CA VAL A 218 -15.56 -6.59 -11.59
C VAL A 218 -15.58 -5.73 -10.31
N LEU A 219 -14.65 -5.94 -9.39
CA LEU A 219 -14.52 -5.12 -8.18
C LEU A 219 -13.79 -3.80 -8.43
N THR A 220 -13.11 -3.64 -9.56
CA THR A 220 -12.37 -2.41 -9.91
C THR A 220 -13.33 -1.35 -10.44
N ASP A 221 -13.12 -0.07 -10.11
CA ASP A 221 -13.89 1.03 -10.72
C ASP A 221 -13.23 1.51 -12.01
N VAL A 222 -11.91 1.70 -11.97
CA VAL A 222 -11.13 2.16 -13.13
C VAL A 222 -9.92 1.27 -13.33
N VAL A 223 -9.77 0.74 -14.55
CA VAL A 223 -8.54 0.05 -14.97
C VAL A 223 -7.69 1.00 -15.80
N VAL A 224 -6.40 1.07 -15.51
CA VAL A 224 -5.40 1.68 -16.38
C VAL A 224 -4.70 0.55 -17.11
N ASP A 225 -5.11 0.30 -18.36
CA ASP A 225 -4.71 -0.89 -19.10
C ASP A 225 -3.53 -0.64 -20.04
N GLY A 226 -2.85 -1.73 -20.41
CA GLY A 226 -1.76 -1.72 -21.37
C GLY A 226 -0.37 -1.49 -20.79
N ARG A 227 0.61 -2.13 -21.44
CA ARG A 227 2.03 -2.02 -21.11
C ARG A 227 2.52 -0.58 -21.24
N PHE A 228 3.49 -0.22 -20.41
CA PHE A 228 4.27 0.99 -20.63
C PHE A 228 5.08 0.89 -21.94
N VAL A 229 5.01 1.95 -22.76
CA VAL A 229 5.75 2.09 -24.02
C VAL A 229 6.60 3.36 -23.93
N GLN A 230 7.93 3.21 -23.98
CA GLN A 230 8.89 4.29 -23.74
C GLN A 230 8.81 5.39 -24.80
N GLU A 231 8.51 5.02 -26.04
CA GLU A 231 8.37 5.92 -27.19
C GLU A 231 7.11 6.79 -27.08
N GLU A 232 6.12 6.32 -26.31
CA GLU A 232 4.87 7.03 -26.04
C GLU A 232 4.86 7.68 -24.66
N ALA A 233 6.00 7.68 -23.96
CA ALA A 233 6.11 8.24 -22.62
C ALA A 233 5.90 9.76 -22.64
N ASP A 234 5.04 10.25 -21.75
CA ASP A 234 4.71 11.67 -21.68
C ASP A 234 4.36 12.06 -20.23
N LEU A 235 5.24 12.87 -19.62
CA LEU A 235 5.14 13.29 -18.22
C LEU A 235 4.00 14.28 -17.96
N SER A 236 3.38 14.84 -19.00
CA SER A 236 2.22 15.72 -18.87
C SER A 236 0.90 14.95 -18.73
N LEU A 237 0.92 13.63 -18.98
CA LEU A 237 -0.27 12.81 -18.86
C LEU A 237 -0.67 12.64 -17.39
N PRO A 238 -1.92 12.93 -17.02
CA PRO A 238 -2.39 12.64 -15.68
C PRO A 238 -2.44 11.13 -15.48
N PHE A 239 -1.86 10.63 -14.39
CA PHE A 239 -2.05 9.26 -13.88
C PHE A 239 -1.68 8.10 -14.85
N ARG A 240 -0.92 8.32 -15.92
CA ARG A 240 -0.42 7.22 -16.79
C ARG A 240 0.97 7.55 -17.31
N GLY A 241 1.74 6.51 -17.62
CA GLY A 241 3.14 6.66 -18.04
C GLY A 241 3.28 6.87 -19.55
N SER A 242 2.39 6.28 -20.35
CA SER A 242 2.45 6.33 -21.82
C SER A 242 1.07 6.51 -22.46
N ARG A 243 1.05 7.12 -23.66
CA ARG A 243 -0.19 7.54 -24.35
C ARG A 243 -1.10 6.37 -24.73
N ASN A 244 -0.55 5.19 -25.00
CA ASN A 244 -1.28 3.97 -25.30
C ASN A 244 -2.15 3.47 -24.14
N GLN A 245 -1.83 3.83 -22.89
CA GLN A 245 -2.55 3.30 -21.73
C GLN A 245 -3.92 3.94 -21.58
N ARG A 246 -5.00 3.16 -21.46
CA ARG A 246 -6.38 3.69 -21.44
C ARG A 246 -6.92 3.68 -20.02
N PHE A 247 -7.70 4.71 -19.68
CA PHE A 247 -8.55 4.69 -18.48
C PHE A 247 -9.89 4.07 -18.85
N ILE A 248 -10.24 2.95 -18.24
CA ILE A 248 -11.46 2.21 -18.57
C ILE A 248 -12.42 2.27 -17.40
N ASP A 249 -13.63 2.77 -17.64
CA ASP A 249 -14.71 2.69 -16.67
C ASP A 249 -15.23 1.26 -16.67
N VAL A 250 -14.89 0.49 -15.64
CA VAL A 250 -15.18 -0.94 -15.61
C VAL A 250 -16.69 -1.18 -15.62
N ARG A 251 -17.44 -0.42 -14.81
CA ARG A 251 -18.88 -0.63 -14.63
C ARG A 251 -19.63 -0.35 -15.92
N GLU A 252 -19.36 0.80 -16.54
CA GLU A 252 -20.02 1.17 -17.78
C GLU A 252 -19.55 0.30 -18.95
N SER A 253 -18.28 -0.12 -18.97
CA SER A 253 -17.78 -1.04 -20.01
C SER A 253 -18.43 -2.42 -19.95
N LEU A 254 -18.57 -2.99 -18.75
CA LEU A 254 -19.24 -4.28 -18.56
C LEU A 254 -20.74 -4.19 -18.92
N LYS A 255 -21.40 -3.10 -18.52
CA LYS A 255 -22.82 -2.86 -18.84
C LYS A 255 -23.06 -2.68 -20.34
N ALA A 256 -22.16 -1.97 -21.03
CA ALA A 256 -22.27 -1.68 -22.46
C ALA A 256 -21.79 -2.83 -23.36
N GLY A 257 -21.05 -3.81 -22.81
CA GLY A 257 -20.41 -4.88 -23.57
C GLY A 257 -19.29 -4.40 -24.51
N LYS A 258 -18.79 -3.18 -24.31
CA LYS A 258 -17.71 -2.55 -25.07
C LYS A 258 -16.92 -1.60 -24.17
N VAL A 259 -15.68 -1.31 -24.52
CA VAL A 259 -14.85 -0.37 -23.75
C VAL A 259 -15.49 1.02 -23.74
N ILE A 260 -15.74 1.53 -22.54
CA ILE A 260 -16.10 2.91 -22.24
C ILE A 260 -14.92 3.54 -21.49
N LEU A 261 -14.37 4.61 -22.05
CA LEU A 261 -13.25 5.30 -21.43
C LEU A 261 -13.74 6.09 -20.21
N TRP A 262 -13.00 5.97 -19.12
CA TRP A 262 -13.23 6.79 -17.93
C TRP A 262 -12.61 8.16 -18.14
N GLU A 263 -13.38 9.21 -17.87
CA GLU A 263 -12.92 10.59 -17.90
C GLU A 263 -12.95 11.19 -16.48
N PRO A 264 -11.89 11.90 -16.07
CA PRO A 264 -11.91 12.60 -14.80
C PRO A 264 -12.97 13.70 -14.82
N ALA A 265 -13.78 13.77 -13.76
CA ALA A 265 -14.81 14.79 -13.57
C ALA A 265 -14.27 16.23 -13.51
N VAL A 266 -12.94 16.40 -13.37
CA VAL A 266 -12.25 17.67 -13.50
C VAL A 266 -11.32 17.58 -14.70
N PRO A 267 -11.45 18.43 -15.73
CA PRO A 267 -10.50 18.49 -16.82
C PRO A 267 -9.11 18.68 -16.23
N ALA A 268 -8.11 17.94 -16.73
CA ALA A 268 -6.72 18.14 -16.36
C ALA A 268 -6.45 19.65 -16.37
N ALA A 269 -6.19 20.23 -15.19
CA ALA A 269 -6.00 21.66 -15.09
C ALA A 269 -4.91 22.02 -16.11
N HIS A 270 -5.27 22.85 -17.09
CA HIS A 270 -4.29 23.48 -17.96
C HIS A 270 -3.45 24.36 -17.05
N ILE A 271 -2.38 23.81 -16.47
CA ILE A 271 -1.42 24.58 -15.69
C ILE A 271 -0.70 25.44 -16.73
N PRO A 272 -0.98 26.76 -16.81
CA PRO A 272 -0.27 27.60 -17.76
C PRO A 272 1.23 27.51 -17.45
N PRO A 273 2.12 27.55 -18.46
CA PRO A 273 3.55 27.50 -18.22
C PRO A 273 3.92 28.60 -17.23
N VAL A 274 4.54 28.20 -16.11
CA VAL A 274 5.08 29.14 -15.14
C VAL A 274 6.18 29.93 -15.84
N LYS A 275 5.89 31.18 -16.22
CA LYS A 275 6.93 32.12 -16.65
C LYS A 275 7.79 32.41 -15.43
N ILE A 276 8.97 31.81 -15.38
CA ILE A 276 10.02 32.19 -14.44
C ILE A 276 10.43 33.62 -14.84
N LEU A 277 10.13 34.58 -13.97
CA LEU A 277 10.62 35.96 -14.03
C LEU A 277 12.04 36.03 -13.46
#